data_AF-A0A535AF80-F1
#
_entry.id   AF-A0A535AF80-F1
#
_cell.length_a   1.000
_cell.length_b   1.000
_cell.length_c   1.000
_cell.angle_alpha   90.00
_cell.angle_beta   90.00
_cell.angle_gamma   90.00
#
_symmetry.space_group_name_H-M   'P 1'
#
loop_
_entity.id
_entity.type
_entity.pdbx_description
1 polymer ?
#
loop_
_entity_poly.entity_id
_entity_poly.type
_entity_poly.pdbx_seq_one_letter_code
_entity_poly.pdbx_strand_id
1 'polypeptide(L)'
;MARSRQPYRVLLPLANPRTARDLVRIGSGVSPNRRTEITGLGIVEVPEGFSLADGAIAARTTRRLLQRVLDFGDEEGVEIRTMVRISRKASDGIIEAVAEEGADLIIFGWGGPPSPRKVARADEADRDASLRGRPIEPRPTFSETIDAVVRDSPCDIAVVKQRGVNEVRSILVPVRGGPHASLSMRLARDLSRRFKAELVVMHVAPKGIGERARHRQQQALDRFIAEHGGGRRVRGLLREAASVRTAILREAAHHDLVVMGASAQPSNATPEGRFLFGVVAETVAAKAKPTVIVVKTRQALAAGTFDDLRAAEGSFAAADAFVERSTSLSALVDQWFAENTFHAGEFRDIAKLVELKERQGITISVGLPAL
;
A
#
# COMPACT_ATOMS: atom_id res chain seq x y z
N MET A 1 15.72 5.40 -37.00
CA MET A 1 14.31 5.09 -36.66
C MET A 1 14.24 4.80 -35.17
N ALA A 2 13.58 5.66 -34.39
CA ALA A 2 13.36 5.39 -32.96
C ALA A 2 12.42 4.19 -32.83
N ARG A 3 12.85 3.12 -32.15
CA ARG A 3 11.95 2.01 -31.77
C ARG A 3 10.76 2.64 -31.03
N SER A 4 9.57 2.60 -31.62
CA SER A 4 8.36 3.06 -30.94
C SER A 4 8.24 2.29 -29.64
N ARG A 5 8.38 2.95 -28.48
CA ARG A 5 8.15 2.30 -27.18
C ARG A 5 6.76 1.68 -27.23
N GLN A 6 6.65 0.40 -26.87
CA GLN A 6 5.35 -0.28 -26.79
C GLN A 6 4.37 0.56 -25.96
N PRO A 7 3.07 0.60 -26.31
CA PRO A 7 2.08 1.35 -25.55
C PRO A 7 2.01 0.84 -24.11
N TYR A 8 1.65 1.71 -23.15
CA TYR A 8 1.38 1.32 -21.78
C TYR A 8 -0.08 0.88 -21.68
N ARG A 9 -0.34 -0.35 -21.27
CA ARG A 9 -1.68 -0.95 -21.35
C ARG A 9 -2.36 -0.98 -19.99
N VAL A 10 -3.53 -0.36 -19.89
CA VAL A 10 -4.33 -0.27 -18.67
C VAL A 10 -5.62 -1.07 -18.85
N LEU A 11 -5.87 -2.01 -17.96
CA LEU A 11 -7.13 -2.75 -17.90
C LEU A 11 -8.02 -2.18 -16.79
N LEU A 12 -9.27 -1.86 -17.12
CA LEU A 12 -10.27 -1.37 -16.18
C LEU A 12 -11.39 -2.40 -16.03
N PRO A 13 -11.37 -3.29 -15.03
CA PRO A 13 -12.53 -4.12 -14.69
C PRO A 13 -13.65 -3.27 -14.10
N LEU A 14 -14.80 -3.23 -14.79
CA LEU A 14 -15.91 -2.32 -14.47
C LEU A 14 -17.14 -3.10 -14.02
N ALA A 15 -17.36 -3.14 -12.70
CA ALA A 15 -18.61 -3.66 -12.13
C ALA A 15 -19.81 -2.71 -12.39
N ASN A 16 -19.56 -1.39 -12.39
CA ASN A 16 -20.54 -0.38 -12.76
C ASN A 16 -19.91 0.63 -13.73
N PRO A 17 -20.12 0.48 -15.05
CA PRO A 17 -19.56 1.39 -16.05
C PRO A 17 -19.98 2.86 -15.87
N ARG A 18 -21.09 3.14 -15.17
CA ARG A 18 -21.56 4.51 -14.92
C ARG A 18 -20.65 5.29 -13.97
N THR A 19 -19.87 4.60 -13.14
CA THR A 19 -18.91 5.22 -12.21
C THR A 19 -17.48 5.16 -12.76
N ALA A 20 -17.28 4.75 -14.02
CA ALA A 20 -15.95 4.55 -14.59
C ALA A 20 -15.18 5.85 -14.87
N ARG A 21 -15.86 7.01 -14.90
CA ARG A 21 -15.25 8.30 -15.26
C ARG A 21 -13.96 8.60 -14.48
N ASP A 22 -13.98 8.49 -13.15
CA ASP A 22 -12.77 8.73 -12.35
C ASP A 22 -11.65 7.72 -12.67
N LEU A 23 -12.02 6.45 -12.91
CA LEU A 23 -11.05 5.39 -13.23
C LEU A 23 -10.40 5.62 -14.60
N VAL A 24 -11.19 6.04 -15.59
CA VAL A 24 -10.70 6.45 -16.90
C VAL A 24 -9.79 7.66 -16.79
N ARG A 25 -10.20 8.69 -16.04
CA ARG A 25 -9.40 9.89 -15.81
C ARG A 25 -8.07 9.59 -15.11
N ILE A 26 -8.07 8.72 -14.10
CA ILE A 26 -6.84 8.23 -13.45
C ILE A 26 -6.00 7.43 -14.45
N GLY A 27 -6.62 6.48 -15.17
CA GLY A 27 -5.96 5.64 -16.17
C GLY A 27 -5.35 6.43 -17.33
N SER A 28 -5.97 7.52 -17.76
CA SER A 28 -5.45 8.41 -18.82
C SER A 28 -4.17 9.13 -18.39
N GLY A 29 -4.00 9.37 -17.10
CA GLY A 29 -2.88 10.12 -16.53
C GLY A 29 -1.64 9.29 -16.25
N VAL A 30 -1.66 7.98 -16.50
CA VAL A 30 -0.52 7.09 -16.19
C VAL A 30 0.46 7.04 -17.36
N SER A 31 1.76 6.93 -17.06
CA SER A 31 2.83 6.74 -18.06
C SER A 31 2.82 7.79 -19.20
N PRO A 32 2.82 9.10 -18.91
CA PRO A 32 2.61 10.17 -19.90
C PRO A 32 3.69 10.24 -21.00
N ASN A 33 4.79 9.49 -20.86
CA ASN A 33 5.88 9.40 -21.84
C ASN A 33 5.70 8.24 -22.84
N ARG A 34 4.60 7.49 -22.75
CA ARG A 34 4.20 6.40 -23.66
C ARG A 34 2.77 6.67 -24.11
N ARG A 35 2.39 6.16 -25.28
CA ARG A 35 0.96 6.08 -25.65
C ARG A 35 0.28 5.14 -24.67
N THR A 36 -0.76 5.60 -24.00
CA THR A 36 -1.56 4.79 -23.07
C THR A 36 -2.78 4.24 -23.79
N GLU A 37 -2.98 2.93 -23.72
CA GLU A 37 -4.15 2.23 -24.26
C GLU A 37 -4.97 1.71 -23.09
N ILE A 38 -6.27 2.03 -23.06
CA ILE A 38 -7.16 1.65 -21.97
C ILE A 38 -8.20 0.66 -22.50
N THR A 39 -8.34 -0.48 -21.81
CA THR A 39 -9.39 -1.46 -22.10
C THR A 39 -10.38 -1.53 -20.94
N GLY A 40 -11.62 -1.11 -21.17
CA GLY A 40 -12.76 -1.29 -20.28
C GLY A 40 -13.30 -2.72 -20.36
N LEU A 41 -13.17 -3.49 -19.29
CA LEU A 41 -13.56 -4.89 -19.20
C LEU A 41 -14.85 -5.05 -18.39
N GLY A 42 -15.89 -5.56 -19.04
CA GLY A 42 -17.09 -6.06 -18.38
C GLY A 42 -17.03 -7.58 -18.23
N ILE A 43 -17.30 -8.07 -17.03
CA ILE A 43 -17.36 -9.51 -16.75
C ILE A 43 -18.80 -9.93 -16.54
N VAL A 44 -19.19 -11.00 -17.21
CA VAL A 44 -20.46 -11.70 -16.98
C VAL A 44 -20.13 -13.05 -16.36
N GLU A 45 -20.46 -13.18 -15.09
CA GLU A 45 -20.30 -14.45 -14.38
C GLU A 45 -21.47 -15.37 -14.69
N VAL A 46 -21.18 -16.58 -15.18
CA VAL A 46 -22.19 -17.62 -15.49
C VAL A 46 -21.83 -18.89 -14.70
N PRO A 47 -22.36 -19.04 -13.46
CA PRO A 47 -22.08 -20.17 -12.60
C PRO A 47 -22.50 -21.51 -13.21
N GLU A 48 -22.05 -22.60 -12.59
CA GLU A 48 -22.46 -23.95 -12.99
C GLU A 48 -23.97 -24.14 -12.86
N GLY A 49 -24.61 -24.69 -13.90
CA GLY A 49 -26.06 -24.88 -13.96
C GLY A 49 -26.86 -23.75 -14.62
N PHE A 50 -26.24 -22.62 -14.99
CA PHE A 50 -26.92 -21.56 -15.76
C PHE A 50 -26.88 -21.82 -17.27
N SER A 51 -27.92 -21.36 -17.99
CA SER A 51 -28.01 -21.55 -19.44
C SER A 51 -27.08 -20.58 -20.20
N LEU A 52 -26.59 -21.00 -21.36
CA LEU A 52 -25.80 -20.14 -22.26
C LEU A 52 -26.61 -18.93 -22.77
N ALA A 53 -27.93 -19.07 -22.88
CA ALA A 53 -28.83 -18.01 -23.32
C ALA A 53 -28.87 -16.84 -22.31
N ASP A 54 -28.91 -17.15 -21.01
CA ASP A 54 -28.89 -16.14 -19.94
C ASP A 54 -27.57 -15.36 -19.95
N GLY A 55 -26.45 -16.07 -20.13
CA GLY A 55 -25.13 -15.45 -20.30
C GLY A 55 -25.06 -14.50 -21.49
N ALA A 56 -25.69 -14.86 -22.62
CA ALA A 56 -25.74 -14.01 -23.81
C ALA A 56 -26.56 -12.72 -23.60
N ILE A 57 -27.70 -12.80 -22.88
CA ILE A 57 -28.52 -11.64 -22.53
C ILE A 57 -27.77 -10.69 -21.60
N ALA A 58 -27.15 -11.25 -20.55
CA ALA A 58 -26.31 -10.48 -19.63
C ALA A 58 -25.14 -9.82 -20.36
N ALA A 59 -24.45 -10.53 -21.26
CA ALA A 59 -23.35 -9.98 -22.06
C ALA A 59 -23.79 -8.83 -22.97
N ARG A 60 -24.95 -8.94 -23.64
CA ARG A 60 -25.51 -7.83 -24.43
C ARG A 60 -25.80 -6.61 -23.57
N THR A 61 -26.31 -6.81 -22.36
CA THR A 61 -26.60 -5.72 -21.42
C THR A 61 -25.33 -5.05 -20.92
N THR A 62 -24.33 -5.83 -20.51
CA THR A 62 -23.01 -5.31 -20.13
C THR A 62 -22.35 -4.53 -21.27
N ARG A 63 -22.42 -5.04 -22.51
CA ARG A 63 -21.85 -4.35 -23.70
C ARG A 63 -22.48 -2.98 -23.90
N ARG A 64 -23.81 -2.86 -23.75
CA ARG A 64 -24.53 -1.58 -23.83
C ARG A 64 -24.12 -0.61 -22.71
N LEU A 65 -23.90 -1.10 -21.50
CA LEU A 65 -23.43 -0.27 -20.39
C LEU A 65 -22.00 0.24 -20.61
N LEU A 66 -21.13 -0.58 -21.20
CA LEU A 66 -19.74 -0.22 -21.50
C LEU A 66 -19.62 0.85 -22.60
N GLN A 67 -20.61 1.00 -23.49
CA GLN A 67 -20.56 2.06 -24.52
C GLN A 67 -20.35 3.45 -23.92
N ARG A 68 -20.93 3.72 -22.74
CA ARG A 68 -20.74 5.01 -22.03
C ARG A 68 -19.30 5.28 -21.61
N VAL A 69 -18.48 4.23 -21.51
CA VAL A 69 -17.06 4.37 -21.14
C VAL A 69 -16.27 4.98 -22.29
N LEU A 70 -16.70 4.76 -23.55
CA LEU A 70 -16.08 5.36 -24.73
C LEU A 70 -16.20 6.88 -24.68
N ASP A 71 -17.37 7.41 -24.28
CA ASP A 71 -17.59 8.85 -24.10
C ASP A 71 -16.57 9.46 -23.12
N PHE A 72 -16.23 8.75 -22.04
CA PHE A 72 -15.20 9.21 -21.09
C PHE A 72 -13.79 9.19 -21.68
N GLY A 73 -13.52 8.31 -22.66
CA GLY A 73 -12.27 8.30 -23.40
C GLY A 73 -12.10 9.53 -24.27
N ASP A 74 -13.17 9.90 -24.98
CA ASP A 74 -13.20 11.11 -25.80
C ASP A 74 -13.03 12.37 -24.95
N GLU A 75 -13.71 12.46 -23.80
CA GLU A 75 -13.55 13.56 -22.83
C GLU A 75 -12.09 13.70 -22.32
N GLU A 76 -11.40 12.57 -22.11
CA GLU A 76 -10.03 12.54 -21.60
C GLU A 76 -8.96 12.55 -22.71
N GLY A 77 -9.37 12.50 -23.99
CA GLY A 77 -8.48 12.46 -25.15
C GLY A 77 -7.65 11.18 -25.27
N VAL A 78 -8.19 10.03 -24.84
CA VAL A 78 -7.51 8.73 -24.86
C VAL A 78 -8.32 7.67 -25.60
N GLU A 79 -7.64 6.80 -26.34
CA GLU A 79 -8.30 5.67 -27.00
C GLU A 79 -8.73 4.63 -25.94
N ILE A 80 -10.03 4.38 -25.88
CA ILE A 80 -10.62 3.34 -25.04
C ILE A 80 -11.20 2.25 -25.92
N ARG A 81 -10.84 1.01 -25.60
CA ARG A 81 -11.49 -0.19 -26.12
C ARG A 81 -12.38 -0.77 -25.03
N THR A 82 -13.47 -1.42 -25.43
CA THR A 82 -14.32 -2.13 -24.49
C THR A 82 -14.43 -3.59 -24.86
N MET A 83 -14.37 -4.47 -23.88
CA MET A 83 -14.55 -5.90 -24.06
C MET A 83 -15.48 -6.48 -23.01
N VAL A 84 -16.20 -7.52 -23.38
CA VAL A 84 -17.04 -8.30 -22.46
C VAL A 84 -16.53 -9.73 -22.46
N ARG A 85 -16.18 -10.24 -21.28
CA ARG A 85 -15.84 -11.66 -21.08
C ARG A 85 -16.93 -12.36 -20.29
N ILE A 86 -17.20 -13.60 -20.66
CA ILE A 86 -18.06 -14.51 -19.92
C ILE A 86 -17.14 -15.49 -19.21
N SER A 87 -17.28 -15.66 -17.90
CA SER A 87 -16.47 -16.61 -17.13
C SER A 87 -17.29 -17.27 -16.03
N ARG A 88 -16.79 -18.40 -15.52
CA ARG A 88 -17.38 -19.07 -14.35
C ARG A 88 -17.18 -18.28 -13.07
N LYS A 89 -16.05 -17.58 -12.97
CA LYS A 89 -15.66 -16.72 -11.85
C LYS A 89 -15.10 -15.42 -12.40
N ALA A 90 -15.52 -14.30 -11.83
CA ALA A 90 -15.10 -13.02 -12.36
C ALA A 90 -13.59 -12.77 -12.23
N SER A 91 -12.95 -13.31 -11.19
CA SER A 91 -11.50 -13.20 -10.97
C SER A 91 -10.71 -13.83 -12.11
N ASP A 92 -11.09 -15.03 -12.52
CA ASP A 92 -10.37 -15.85 -13.49
C ASP A 92 -10.46 -15.17 -14.86
N GLY A 93 -11.66 -14.72 -15.24
CA GLY A 93 -11.86 -13.95 -16.47
C GLY A 93 -11.10 -12.62 -16.50
N ILE A 94 -10.78 -12.02 -15.35
CA ILE A 94 -9.91 -10.83 -15.28
C ILE A 94 -8.45 -11.22 -15.41
N ILE A 95 -7.99 -12.28 -14.74
CA ILE A 95 -6.59 -12.75 -14.83
C ILE A 95 -6.25 -13.17 -16.26
N GLU A 96 -7.13 -13.95 -16.90
CA GLU A 96 -7.01 -14.30 -18.32
C GLU A 96 -6.96 -13.07 -19.22
N ALA A 97 -7.81 -12.07 -18.94
CA ALA A 97 -7.81 -10.80 -19.66
C ALA A 97 -6.48 -10.07 -19.59
N VAL A 98 -5.86 -10.05 -18.41
CA VAL A 98 -4.58 -9.38 -18.18
C VAL A 98 -3.48 -10.06 -19.00
N ALA A 99 -3.47 -11.39 -19.00
CA ALA A 99 -2.50 -12.18 -19.75
C ALA A 99 -2.66 -11.99 -21.27
N GLU A 100 -3.89 -12.06 -21.79
CA GLU A 100 -4.18 -11.92 -23.21
C GLU A 100 -3.92 -10.50 -23.75
N GLU A 101 -4.33 -9.47 -23.00
CA GLU A 101 -4.13 -8.08 -23.38
C GLU A 101 -2.70 -7.59 -23.10
N GLY A 102 -1.92 -8.34 -22.31
CA GLY A 102 -0.59 -7.94 -21.85
C GLY A 102 -0.66 -6.63 -21.05
N ALA A 103 -1.60 -6.53 -20.11
CA ALA A 103 -1.81 -5.31 -19.34
C ALA A 103 -0.62 -5.03 -18.40
N ASP A 104 -0.16 -3.78 -18.38
CA ASP A 104 0.89 -3.32 -17.45
C ASP A 104 0.29 -2.98 -16.07
N LEU A 105 -0.95 -2.50 -16.05
CA LEU A 105 -1.67 -2.04 -14.85
C LEU A 105 -3.15 -2.41 -14.91
N ILE A 106 -3.69 -2.95 -13.81
CA ILE A 106 -5.14 -3.05 -13.59
C ILE A 106 -5.57 -1.93 -12.65
N ILE A 107 -6.68 -1.25 -12.96
CA ILE A 107 -7.30 -0.28 -12.05
C ILE A 107 -8.71 -0.73 -11.70
N PHE A 108 -8.91 -1.07 -10.43
CA PHE A 108 -10.21 -1.42 -9.86
C PHE A 108 -10.89 -0.22 -9.21
N GLY A 109 -12.20 -0.08 -9.39
CA GLY A 109 -13.03 0.75 -8.52
C GLY A 109 -13.47 -0.03 -7.28
N TRP A 110 -13.36 0.55 -6.09
CA TRP A 110 -13.81 -0.06 -4.84
C TRP A 110 -15.04 0.64 -4.25
N GLY A 111 -16.15 -0.11 -4.19
CA GLY A 111 -17.42 0.34 -3.61
C GLY A 111 -17.37 0.59 -2.09
N GLY A 112 -16.32 0.15 -1.39
CA GLY A 112 -16.23 0.17 0.08
C GLY A 112 -16.55 -1.19 0.69
N PRO A 113 -16.51 -1.30 2.03
CA PRO A 113 -16.83 -2.54 2.72
C PRO A 113 -18.26 -3.00 2.37
N PRO A 114 -18.53 -4.32 2.45
CA PRO A 114 -19.86 -4.87 2.18
C PRO A 114 -20.93 -4.16 3.01
N SER A 115 -22.11 -3.95 2.41
CA SER A 115 -23.25 -3.32 3.10
C SER A 115 -23.58 -4.04 4.42
N PRO A 116 -24.15 -3.36 5.44
CA PRO A 116 -24.52 -3.99 6.72
C PRO A 116 -25.35 -5.27 6.56
N ARG A 117 -26.23 -5.33 5.54
CA ARG A 117 -27.01 -6.53 5.20
C ARG A 117 -26.15 -7.72 4.78
N LYS A 118 -25.11 -7.48 3.96
CA LYS A 118 -24.16 -8.52 3.54
C LYS A 118 -23.31 -8.98 4.71
N VAL A 119 -22.94 -8.07 5.61
CA VAL A 119 -22.21 -8.40 6.85
C VAL A 119 -23.06 -9.29 7.75
N ALA A 120 -24.32 -8.91 8.01
CA ALA A 120 -25.21 -9.72 8.84
C ALA A 120 -25.43 -11.14 8.28
N ARG A 121 -25.63 -11.27 6.97
CA ARG A 121 -25.73 -12.60 6.31
C ARG A 121 -24.45 -13.42 6.44
N ALA A 122 -23.29 -12.77 6.34
CA ALA A 122 -22.01 -13.45 6.56
C ALA A 122 -21.84 -13.87 8.02
N ASP A 123 -22.23 -13.02 8.98
CA ASP A 123 -22.22 -13.37 10.41
C ASP A 123 -23.12 -14.59 10.70
N GLU A 124 -24.30 -14.67 10.08
CA GLU A 124 -25.21 -15.81 10.18
C GLU A 124 -24.60 -17.09 9.56
N ALA A 125 -23.97 -16.97 8.38
CA ALA A 125 -23.31 -18.08 7.72
C ALA A 125 -22.10 -18.59 8.53
N ASP A 126 -21.30 -17.70 9.12
CA ASP A 126 -20.16 -18.04 9.97
C ASP A 126 -20.62 -18.79 11.22
N ARG A 127 -21.76 -18.40 11.80
CA ARG A 127 -22.38 -19.10 12.94
C ARG A 127 -22.84 -20.51 12.55
N ASP A 128 -23.54 -20.66 11.42
CA ASP A 128 -23.96 -21.99 10.94
C ASP A 128 -22.76 -22.88 10.59
N ALA A 129 -21.72 -22.31 9.95
CA ALA A 129 -20.47 -23.01 9.65
C ALA A 129 -19.78 -23.49 10.93
N SER A 130 -19.66 -22.62 11.94
CA SER A 130 -19.10 -22.96 13.25
C SER A 130 -19.88 -24.08 13.94
N LEU A 131 -21.21 -24.01 13.95
CA LEU A 131 -22.08 -25.06 14.50
C LEU A 131 -21.92 -26.40 13.78
N ARG A 132 -21.64 -26.37 12.47
CA ARG A 132 -21.42 -27.56 11.63
C ARG A 132 -19.95 -28.00 11.56
N GLY A 133 -19.05 -27.39 12.33
CA GLY A 133 -17.62 -27.68 12.31
C GLY A 133 -16.93 -27.39 10.97
N ARG A 134 -17.49 -26.51 10.14
CA ARG A 134 -16.91 -26.10 8.86
C ARG A 134 -15.88 -24.96 9.06
N PRO A 135 -14.79 -24.92 8.28
CA PRO A 135 -13.86 -23.80 8.30
C PRO A 135 -14.57 -22.48 7.94
N ILE A 136 -14.30 -21.42 8.71
CA ILE A 136 -14.78 -20.07 8.40
C ILE A 136 -13.78 -19.44 7.44
N GLU A 137 -14.23 -19.06 6.25
CA GLU A 137 -13.38 -18.37 5.29
C GLU A 137 -13.14 -16.90 5.73
N PRO A 138 -11.91 -16.39 5.57
CA PRO A 138 -11.61 -15.01 5.91
C PRO A 138 -12.39 -14.06 5.00
N ARG A 139 -13.04 -13.06 5.61
CA ARG A 139 -13.85 -12.07 4.88
C ARG A 139 -13.01 -11.30 3.87
N PRO A 140 -13.54 -11.02 2.67
CA PRO A 140 -12.84 -10.23 1.68
C PRO A 140 -12.60 -8.80 2.19
N THR A 141 -11.39 -8.32 1.99
CA THR A 141 -10.92 -6.99 2.36
C THR A 141 -11.60 -5.92 1.51
N PHE A 142 -11.57 -6.08 0.17
CA PHE A 142 -12.19 -5.17 -0.77
C PHE A 142 -13.47 -5.77 -1.33
N SER A 143 -13.30 -6.89 -2.04
CA SER A 143 -14.35 -7.74 -2.60
C SER A 143 -13.70 -9.05 -3.03
N GLU A 144 -14.44 -10.16 -3.03
CA GLU A 144 -13.94 -11.48 -3.42
C GLU A 144 -13.17 -11.47 -4.75
N THR A 145 -13.71 -10.81 -5.79
CA THR A 145 -13.08 -10.70 -7.10
C THR A 145 -11.75 -9.93 -7.07
N ILE A 146 -11.73 -8.74 -6.46
CA ILE A 146 -10.49 -7.92 -6.35
C ILE A 146 -9.45 -8.69 -5.55
N ASP A 147 -9.87 -9.28 -4.44
CA ASP A 147 -8.98 -9.99 -3.53
C ASP A 147 -8.33 -11.20 -4.21
N ALA A 148 -9.08 -11.97 -5.00
CA ALA A 148 -8.55 -13.08 -5.78
C ALA A 148 -7.51 -12.62 -6.82
N VAL A 149 -7.79 -11.56 -7.60
CA VAL A 149 -6.85 -11.01 -8.59
C VAL A 149 -5.59 -10.45 -7.91
N VAL A 150 -5.73 -9.84 -6.73
CA VAL A 150 -4.62 -9.30 -5.95
C VAL A 150 -3.71 -10.39 -5.37
N ARG A 151 -4.27 -11.57 -5.06
CA ARG A 151 -3.47 -12.73 -4.63
C ARG A 151 -2.64 -13.28 -5.78
N ASP A 152 -3.22 -13.40 -6.97
CA ASP A 152 -2.52 -13.86 -8.17
C ASP A 152 -1.48 -12.84 -8.67
N SER A 153 -1.81 -11.54 -8.56
CA SER A 153 -0.92 -10.43 -8.91
C SER A 153 -0.34 -10.49 -10.35
N PRO A 154 -1.17 -10.65 -11.39
CA PRO A 154 -0.70 -10.89 -12.76
C PRO A 154 0.04 -9.68 -13.38
N CYS A 155 -0.25 -8.46 -12.92
CA CYS A 155 0.48 -7.24 -13.26
C CYS A 155 0.47 -6.25 -12.08
N ASP A 156 0.93 -5.01 -12.27
CA ASP A 156 0.76 -3.99 -11.23
C ASP A 156 -0.75 -3.73 -11.04
N ILE A 157 -1.18 -3.50 -9.80
CA ILE A 157 -2.59 -3.33 -9.45
C ILE A 157 -2.78 -2.00 -8.72
N ALA A 158 -3.80 -1.24 -9.11
CA ALA A 158 -4.30 -0.09 -8.38
C ALA A 158 -5.77 -0.33 -7.97
N VAL A 159 -6.09 -0.13 -6.71
CA VAL A 159 -7.46 -0.17 -6.19
C VAL A 159 -7.85 1.23 -5.75
N VAL A 160 -8.93 1.76 -6.34
CA VAL A 160 -9.36 3.15 -6.20
C VAL A 160 -10.64 3.23 -5.38
N LYS A 161 -10.56 3.84 -4.20
CA LYS A 161 -11.74 4.30 -3.47
C LYS A 161 -12.14 5.68 -4.00
N GLN A 162 -13.12 5.70 -4.90
CA GLN A 162 -13.57 6.92 -5.56
C GLN A 162 -14.35 7.84 -4.62
N ARG A 163 -13.96 9.12 -4.59
CA ARG A 163 -14.71 10.24 -3.99
C ARG A 163 -14.69 11.48 -4.91
N GLY A 164 -14.41 11.26 -6.20
CA GLY A 164 -14.24 12.28 -7.22
C GLY A 164 -12.78 12.69 -7.43
N VAL A 165 -12.43 12.99 -8.69
CA VAL A 165 -11.10 13.52 -9.10
C VAL A 165 -11.22 14.68 -10.10
N ASN A 166 -12.32 15.45 -10.01
CA ASN A 166 -12.59 16.55 -10.94
C ASN A 166 -11.59 17.71 -10.81
N GLU A 167 -11.21 18.04 -9.58
CA GLU A 167 -10.23 19.07 -9.26
C GLU A 167 -9.23 18.49 -8.25
N VAL A 168 -8.02 18.17 -8.73
CA VAL A 168 -6.94 17.65 -7.90
C VAL A 168 -5.82 18.69 -7.91
N ARG A 169 -5.69 19.44 -6.81
CA ARG A 169 -4.66 20.48 -6.64
C ARG A 169 -3.48 19.97 -5.84
N SER A 170 -3.68 18.97 -4.99
CA SER A 170 -2.60 18.35 -4.21
C SER A 170 -2.79 16.84 -4.05
N ILE A 171 -1.66 16.12 -4.09
CA ILE A 171 -1.59 14.67 -3.98
C ILE A 171 -0.67 14.30 -2.81
N LEU A 172 -1.19 13.55 -1.85
CA LEU A 172 -0.42 12.99 -0.74
C LEU A 172 0.08 11.58 -1.08
N VAL A 173 1.36 11.33 -0.83
CA VAL A 173 2.00 10.02 -0.99
C VAL A 173 2.65 9.60 0.33
N PRO A 174 1.93 8.85 1.19
CA PRO A 174 2.52 8.23 2.36
C PRO A 174 3.50 7.14 1.94
N VAL A 175 4.73 7.18 2.47
CA VAL A 175 5.80 6.24 2.10
C VAL A 175 6.53 5.67 3.31
N ARG A 176 6.92 4.40 3.18
CA ARG A 176 7.86 3.69 4.05
C ARG A 176 9.01 3.06 3.25
N GLY A 177 9.14 3.41 1.97
CA GLY A 177 10.06 2.75 1.04
C GLY A 177 9.57 1.42 0.50
N GLY A 178 10.47 0.71 -0.18
CA GLY A 178 10.18 -0.54 -0.87
C GLY A 178 9.43 -0.36 -2.20
N PRO A 179 9.21 -1.46 -2.95
CA PRO A 179 8.76 -1.38 -4.34
C PRO A 179 7.30 -0.91 -4.48
N HIS A 180 6.46 -1.14 -3.48
CA HIS A 180 5.10 -0.57 -3.47
C HIS A 180 5.12 0.95 -3.32
N ALA A 181 6.03 1.51 -2.51
CA ALA A 181 6.22 2.95 -2.43
C ALA A 181 6.81 3.52 -3.73
N SER A 182 7.72 2.80 -4.38
CA SER A 182 8.24 3.20 -5.69
C SER A 182 7.15 3.24 -6.76
N LEU A 183 6.24 2.25 -6.79
CA LEU A 183 5.07 2.25 -7.67
C LEU A 183 4.11 3.40 -7.33
N SER A 184 3.81 3.63 -6.05
CA SER A 184 2.90 4.70 -5.63
C SER A 184 3.43 6.07 -6.02
N MET A 185 4.74 6.30 -5.83
CA MET A 185 5.41 7.54 -6.21
C MET A 185 5.43 7.74 -7.74
N ARG A 186 5.68 6.66 -8.51
CA ARG A 186 5.62 6.70 -9.98
C ARG A 186 4.24 7.13 -10.46
N LEU A 187 3.19 6.48 -9.97
CA LEU A 187 1.81 6.78 -10.34
C LEU A 187 1.42 8.20 -9.90
N ALA A 188 1.76 8.59 -8.66
CA ALA A 188 1.45 9.91 -8.14
C ALA A 188 2.14 11.03 -8.92
N ARG A 189 3.38 10.83 -9.37
CA ARG A 189 4.09 11.79 -10.23
C ARG A 189 3.39 11.97 -11.58
N ASP A 190 2.97 10.87 -12.19
CA ASP A 190 2.29 10.88 -13.48
C ASP A 190 0.93 11.59 -13.36
N LEU A 191 0.13 11.25 -12.35
CA LEU A 191 -1.13 11.94 -12.03
C LEU A 191 -0.92 13.41 -11.66
N SER A 192 0.13 13.72 -10.91
CA SER A 192 0.47 15.09 -10.54
C SER A 192 0.79 15.94 -11.79
N ARG A 193 1.34 15.36 -12.86
CA ARG A 193 1.55 16.07 -14.14
C ARG A 193 0.21 16.28 -14.84
N ARG A 194 -0.60 15.22 -14.94
CA ARG A 194 -1.93 15.27 -15.58
C ARG A 194 -2.85 16.31 -14.95
N PHE A 195 -2.84 16.40 -13.62
CA PHE A 195 -3.68 17.32 -12.86
C PHE A 195 -3.01 18.65 -12.54
N LYS A 196 -1.73 18.82 -12.88
CA LYS A 196 -0.91 19.99 -12.47
C LYS A 196 -0.95 20.22 -10.95
N ALA A 197 -1.02 19.14 -10.17
CA ALA A 197 -1.13 19.16 -8.73
C ALA A 197 0.24 19.30 -8.03
N GLU A 198 0.25 19.83 -6.82
CA GLU A 198 1.38 19.70 -5.88
C GLU A 198 1.52 18.24 -5.44
N LEU A 199 2.75 17.75 -5.32
CA LEU A 199 3.04 16.41 -4.83
C LEU A 199 3.72 16.49 -3.46
N VAL A 200 3.06 15.93 -2.44
CA VAL A 200 3.55 15.88 -1.06
C VAL A 200 3.86 14.44 -0.70
N VAL A 201 5.11 14.15 -0.37
CA VAL A 201 5.57 12.83 0.06
C VAL A 201 5.73 12.85 1.57
N MET A 202 4.97 12.01 2.25
CA MET A 202 4.91 11.99 3.71
C MET A 202 5.55 10.72 4.24
N HIS A 203 6.44 10.86 5.22
CA HIS A 203 6.90 9.75 6.04
C HIS A 203 6.46 9.96 7.50
N VAL A 204 5.99 8.89 8.15
CA VAL A 204 5.57 8.94 9.56
C VAL A 204 6.58 8.20 10.42
N ALA A 205 7.31 8.95 11.25
CA ALA A 205 8.24 8.42 12.22
C ALA A 205 7.54 8.23 13.60
N PRO A 206 8.00 7.28 14.43
CA PRO A 206 7.58 7.21 15.82
C PRO A 206 7.96 8.47 16.60
N LYS A 207 7.22 8.78 17.66
CA LYS A 207 7.57 9.89 18.57
C LYS A 207 8.73 9.49 19.49
N GLY A 208 9.56 10.46 19.87
CA GLY A 208 10.55 10.28 20.93
C GLY A 208 11.79 9.47 20.50
N ILE A 209 12.07 9.37 19.20
CA ILE A 209 13.20 8.60 18.67
C ILE A 209 14.56 9.32 18.79
N GLY A 210 14.56 10.57 19.28
CA GLY A 210 15.75 11.41 19.40
C GLY A 210 16.23 12.01 18.07
N GLU A 211 17.04 13.07 18.15
CA GLU A 211 17.45 13.88 16.99
C GLU A 211 18.26 13.08 15.96
N ARG A 212 19.15 12.17 16.40
CA ARG A 212 19.95 11.34 15.48
C ARG A 212 19.07 10.40 14.62
N ALA A 213 18.08 9.76 15.23
CA ALA A 213 17.19 8.86 14.49
C ALA A 213 16.25 9.66 13.58
N ARG A 214 15.73 10.79 14.07
CA ARG A 214 14.92 11.72 13.27
C ARG A 214 15.68 12.22 12.04
N HIS A 215 16.95 12.59 12.19
CA HIS A 215 17.80 13.00 11.08
C HIS A 215 17.99 11.89 10.05
N ARG A 216 18.19 10.62 10.48
CA ARG A 216 18.26 9.47 9.56
C ARG A 216 16.95 9.23 8.80
N GLN A 217 15.81 9.40 9.46
CA GLN A 217 14.49 9.30 8.82
C GLN A 217 14.26 10.42 7.80
N GLN A 218 14.71 11.64 8.10
CA GLN A 218 14.68 12.76 7.14
C GLN A 218 15.58 12.48 5.93
N GLN A 219 16.81 12.01 6.14
CA GLN A 219 17.71 11.63 5.05
C GLN A 219 17.12 10.54 4.16
N ALA A 220 16.42 9.56 4.75
CA ALA A 220 15.75 8.50 3.99
C ALA A 220 14.61 9.04 3.12
N LEU A 221 13.83 9.99 3.66
CA LEU A 221 12.79 10.67 2.91
C LEU A 221 13.37 11.49 1.74
N ASP A 222 14.42 12.27 1.99
CA ASP A 222 15.06 13.10 0.98
C ASP A 222 15.68 12.25 -0.13
N ARG A 223 16.35 11.15 0.23
CA ARG A 223 16.88 10.17 -0.71
C ARG A 223 15.78 9.55 -1.56
N PHE A 224 14.69 9.10 -0.94
CA PHE A 224 13.57 8.51 -1.67
C PHE A 224 12.96 9.50 -2.68
N ILE A 225 12.80 10.77 -2.28
CA ILE A 225 12.32 11.84 -3.16
C ILE A 225 13.31 12.10 -4.29
N ALA A 226 14.61 12.12 -4.03
CA ALA A 226 15.62 12.30 -5.07
C ALA A 226 15.58 11.17 -6.11
N GLU A 227 15.45 9.92 -5.67
CA GLU A 227 15.41 8.74 -6.54
C GLU A 227 14.11 8.65 -7.37
N HIS A 228 12.96 9.02 -6.80
CA HIS A 228 11.65 8.76 -7.41
C HIS A 228 10.91 10.01 -7.91
N GLY A 229 11.33 11.20 -7.48
CA GLY A 229 10.70 12.49 -7.76
C GLY A 229 10.71 12.91 -9.24
N GLY A 230 11.63 12.36 -10.04
CA GLY A 230 11.64 12.54 -11.49
C GLY A 230 11.72 14.00 -11.93
N GLY A 231 12.53 14.80 -11.23
CA GLY A 231 12.84 16.20 -11.59
C GLY A 231 11.77 17.24 -11.26
N ARG A 232 10.63 16.86 -10.66
CA ARG A 232 9.61 17.83 -10.21
C ARG A 232 9.88 18.29 -8.78
N ARG A 233 9.43 19.50 -8.45
CA ARG A 233 9.40 19.96 -7.06
C ARG A 233 8.39 19.10 -6.29
N VAL A 234 8.91 18.29 -5.39
CA VAL A 234 8.16 17.43 -4.47
C VAL A 234 8.41 17.95 -3.08
N ARG A 235 7.34 18.11 -2.30
CA ARG A 235 7.45 18.52 -0.90
C ARG A 235 7.60 17.29 -0.02
N GLY A 236 8.72 17.17 0.68
CA GLY A 236 8.89 16.18 1.74
C GLY A 236 8.22 16.62 3.05
N LEU A 237 7.53 15.70 3.71
CA LEU A 237 6.91 15.90 5.02
C LEU A 237 7.25 14.75 5.97
N LEU A 238 8.18 14.98 6.90
CA LEU A 238 8.42 14.08 8.02
C LEU A 238 7.47 14.43 9.17
N ARG A 239 6.66 13.46 9.62
CA ARG A 239 5.73 13.63 10.72
C ARG A 239 6.00 12.64 11.83
N GLU A 240 6.15 13.10 13.06
CA GLU A 240 6.23 12.23 14.22
C GLU A 240 4.83 11.94 14.78
N ALA A 241 4.48 10.67 14.94
CA ALA A 241 3.19 10.27 15.49
C ALA A 241 3.23 8.92 16.22
N ALA A 242 2.37 8.77 17.22
CA ALA A 242 2.16 7.49 17.89
C ALA A 242 1.35 6.50 17.03
N SER A 243 0.63 7.00 16.03
CA SER A 243 -0.17 6.17 15.12
C SER A 243 0.00 6.63 13.67
N VAL A 244 0.64 5.80 12.86
CA VAL A 244 0.84 6.01 11.42
C VAL A 244 -0.50 6.24 10.72
N ARG A 245 -1.47 5.37 10.97
CA ARG A 245 -2.82 5.46 10.38
C ARG A 245 -3.49 6.81 10.67
N THR A 246 -3.49 7.24 11.93
CA THR A 246 -4.15 8.51 12.32
C THR A 246 -3.42 9.70 11.73
N ALA A 247 -2.09 9.66 11.67
CA ALA A 247 -1.29 10.72 11.05
C ALA A 247 -1.61 10.85 9.55
N ILE A 248 -1.66 9.74 8.82
CA ILE A 248 -2.01 9.74 7.39
C ILE A 248 -3.43 10.26 7.18
N LEU A 249 -4.41 9.80 7.96
CA LEU A 249 -5.81 10.25 7.83
C LEU A 249 -5.97 11.75 8.10
N ARG A 250 -5.23 12.30 9.06
CA ARG A 250 -5.26 13.73 9.36
C ARG A 250 -4.65 14.54 8.22
N GLU A 251 -3.47 14.15 7.72
CA GLU A 251 -2.82 14.84 6.61
C GLU A 251 -3.65 14.73 5.32
N ALA A 252 -4.21 13.54 5.04
CA ALA A 252 -5.07 13.30 3.89
C ALA A 252 -6.30 14.21 3.83
N ALA A 253 -6.77 14.75 4.97
CA ALA A 253 -7.89 15.68 4.99
C ALA A 253 -7.57 17.06 4.37
N HIS A 254 -6.29 17.35 4.14
CA HIS A 254 -5.80 18.58 3.51
C HIS A 254 -5.44 18.41 2.03
N HIS A 255 -5.67 17.22 1.47
CA HIS A 255 -5.32 16.87 0.10
C HIS A 255 -6.51 16.34 -0.68
N ASP A 256 -6.44 16.44 -2.01
CA ASP A 256 -7.55 16.06 -2.90
C ASP A 256 -7.45 14.59 -3.36
N LEU A 257 -6.25 14.01 -3.29
CA LEU A 257 -5.96 12.62 -3.67
C LEU A 257 -4.87 12.03 -2.78
N VAL A 258 -5.03 10.76 -2.39
CA VAL A 258 -3.99 9.97 -1.73
C VAL A 258 -3.57 8.83 -2.64
N VAL A 259 -2.27 8.65 -2.84
CA VAL A 259 -1.70 7.49 -3.56
C VAL A 259 -0.71 6.79 -2.62
N MET A 260 -0.96 5.54 -2.30
CA MET A 260 -0.11 4.81 -1.35
C MET A 260 0.15 3.37 -1.78
N GLY A 261 1.30 2.85 -1.39
CA GLY A 261 1.64 1.45 -1.58
C GLY A 261 0.89 0.54 -0.61
N ALA A 262 0.63 -0.69 -1.04
CA ALA A 262 0.36 -1.82 -0.16
C ALA A 262 1.49 -1.95 0.87
N SER A 263 1.17 -2.45 2.06
CA SER A 263 2.20 -2.79 3.04
C SER A 263 2.94 -4.04 2.57
N ALA A 264 4.26 -3.92 2.40
CA ALA A 264 5.15 -5.06 2.19
C ALA A 264 5.30 -5.80 3.54
N GLN A 265 4.93 -7.07 3.62
CA GLN A 265 5.07 -7.86 4.86
C GLN A 265 6.56 -8.15 5.11
N PRO A 266 7.11 -7.85 6.31
CA PRO A 266 7.07 -8.83 7.39
C PRO A 266 7.01 -8.23 8.81
N SER A 267 6.04 -8.70 9.61
CA SER A 267 5.92 -8.71 11.09
C SER A 267 4.43 -8.53 11.43
N ASN A 268 3.78 -9.56 11.97
CA ASN A 268 2.33 -9.66 12.21
C ASN A 268 1.48 -9.92 10.96
N ALA A 269 1.94 -10.83 10.09
CA ALA A 269 0.96 -11.57 9.31
C ALA A 269 0.02 -12.24 10.31
N THR A 270 -1.25 -11.84 10.34
CA THR A 270 -2.28 -12.77 10.77
C THR A 270 -2.05 -14.03 9.93
N PRO A 271 -1.93 -15.23 10.52
CA PRO A 271 -1.68 -16.49 9.80
C PRO A 271 -2.66 -16.77 8.64
N GLU A 272 -3.73 -15.99 8.54
CA GLU A 272 -4.90 -16.20 7.70
C GLU A 272 -4.95 -15.33 6.41
N GLY A 273 -3.96 -14.47 6.14
CA GLY A 273 -3.95 -13.66 4.91
C GLY A 273 -5.13 -12.66 4.79
N ARG A 274 -5.60 -12.12 5.93
CA ARG A 274 -6.79 -11.25 6.04
C ARG A 274 -6.65 -9.86 5.42
N PHE A 275 -5.44 -9.37 5.22
CA PHE A 275 -5.17 -7.99 4.76
C PHE A 275 -4.23 -8.00 3.57
N LEU A 276 -4.80 -8.01 2.36
CA LEU A 276 -4.04 -8.12 1.11
C LEU A 276 -3.21 -6.87 0.76
N PHE A 277 -3.59 -5.72 1.31
CA PHE A 277 -2.85 -4.46 1.15
C PHE A 277 -2.31 -3.91 2.49
N GLY A 278 -2.65 -4.57 3.60
CA GLY A 278 -2.22 -4.23 4.94
C GLY A 278 -3.18 -3.26 5.63
N VAL A 279 -3.25 -3.39 6.96
CA VAL A 279 -4.21 -2.68 7.82
C VAL A 279 -4.19 -1.16 7.61
N VAL A 280 -3.01 -0.56 7.42
CA VAL A 280 -2.88 0.89 7.25
C VAL A 280 -3.52 1.33 5.94
N ALA A 281 -3.15 0.71 4.82
CA ALA A 281 -3.64 1.10 3.49
C ALA A 281 -5.15 0.91 3.37
N GLU A 282 -5.67 -0.21 3.87
CA GLU A 282 -7.10 -0.51 3.84
C GLU A 282 -7.90 0.43 4.72
N THR A 283 -7.39 0.75 5.92
CA THR A 283 -8.10 1.71 6.79
C THR A 283 -8.08 3.12 6.20
N VAL A 284 -6.97 3.54 5.59
CA VAL A 284 -6.89 4.84 4.92
C VAL A 284 -7.85 4.88 3.74
N ALA A 285 -7.86 3.87 2.87
CA ALA A 285 -8.80 3.78 1.76
C ALA A 285 -10.26 3.86 2.25
N ALA A 286 -10.60 3.11 3.30
CA ALA A 286 -11.95 3.11 3.87
C ALA A 286 -12.36 4.46 4.47
N LYS A 287 -11.48 5.12 5.23
CA LYS A 287 -11.85 6.26 6.10
C LYS A 287 -11.42 7.64 5.62
N ALA A 288 -10.47 7.75 4.69
CA ALA A 288 -10.01 9.06 4.20
C ALA A 288 -11.17 9.84 3.53
N LYS A 289 -11.13 11.17 3.59
CA LYS A 289 -12.09 12.04 2.90
C LYS A 289 -11.86 12.16 1.39
N PRO A 290 -10.62 12.22 0.87
CA PRO A 290 -10.40 12.28 -0.58
C PRO A 290 -10.48 10.89 -1.25
N THR A 291 -10.37 10.88 -2.57
CA THR A 291 -10.10 9.65 -3.34
C THR A 291 -8.79 9.03 -2.87
N VAL A 292 -8.76 7.70 -2.72
CA VAL A 292 -7.54 6.96 -2.33
C VAL A 292 -7.23 5.91 -3.37
N ILE A 293 -5.98 5.86 -3.83
CA ILE A 293 -5.43 4.83 -4.70
C ILE A 293 -4.43 4.02 -3.88
N VAL A 294 -4.71 2.73 -3.72
CA VAL A 294 -3.77 1.78 -3.11
C VAL A 294 -3.15 0.94 -4.21
N VAL A 295 -1.83 0.88 -4.29
CA VAL A 295 -1.11 0.16 -5.34
C VAL A 295 -0.34 -1.05 -4.79
N LYS A 296 -0.33 -2.14 -5.56
CA LYS A 296 0.50 -3.31 -5.31
C LYS A 296 1.28 -3.60 -6.58
N THR A 297 2.58 -3.83 -6.44
CA THR A 297 3.41 -4.18 -7.60
C THR A 297 3.42 -5.69 -7.84
N ARG A 298 3.54 -6.09 -9.11
CA ARG A 298 3.78 -7.48 -9.50
C ARG A 298 5.18 -7.99 -9.18
N GLN A 299 6.13 -7.10 -8.89
CA GLN A 299 7.49 -7.53 -8.58
C GLN A 299 7.44 -8.44 -7.35
N ALA A 300 7.87 -9.70 -7.54
CA ALA A 300 8.01 -10.63 -6.45
C ALA A 300 9.01 -10.06 -5.43
N LEU A 301 8.54 -9.82 -4.20
CA LEU A 301 9.40 -9.51 -3.07
C LEU A 301 10.14 -10.79 -2.71
N ALA A 302 11.39 -10.93 -3.14
CA ALA A 302 12.22 -12.06 -2.75
C ALA A 302 12.52 -11.98 -1.24
N ALA A 303 12.81 -13.12 -0.61
CA ALA A 303 13.11 -13.17 0.82
C ALA A 303 14.24 -12.19 1.24
N GLY A 304 15.25 -12.02 0.39
CA GLY A 304 16.36 -11.09 0.61
C GLY A 304 16.05 -9.61 0.34
N THR A 305 14.93 -9.26 -0.31
CA THR A 305 14.62 -7.87 -0.66
C THR A 305 14.52 -6.98 0.58
N PHE A 306 14.04 -7.52 1.70
CA PHE A 306 13.97 -6.76 2.95
C PHE A 306 15.34 -6.58 3.60
N ASP A 307 16.19 -7.59 3.53
CA ASP A 307 17.57 -7.51 4.03
C ASP A 307 18.40 -6.52 3.20
N ASP A 308 18.26 -6.55 1.88
CA ASP A 308 18.88 -5.60 0.96
C ASP A 308 18.43 -4.17 1.27
N LEU A 309 17.13 -3.96 1.48
CA LEU A 309 16.59 -2.66 1.86
C LEU A 309 17.12 -2.21 3.22
N ARG A 310 17.26 -3.09 4.21
CA ARG A 310 17.82 -2.77 5.54
C ARG A 310 19.32 -2.49 5.49
N ALA A 311 20.05 -3.12 4.58
CA ALA A 311 21.48 -2.92 4.38
C ALA A 311 21.78 -1.65 3.56
N ALA A 312 20.85 -1.20 2.71
CA ALA A 312 21.00 0.02 1.94
C ALA A 312 21.04 1.27 2.83
N GLU A 313 22.22 1.85 3.04
CA GLU A 313 22.40 3.04 3.86
C GLU A 313 21.50 4.20 3.40
N GLY A 314 20.88 4.90 4.34
CA GLY A 314 19.95 5.98 4.02
C GLY A 314 18.62 5.53 3.42
N SER A 315 18.29 4.23 3.43
CA SER A 315 16.92 3.77 3.17
C SER A 315 16.04 3.96 4.41
N PHE A 316 14.71 3.93 4.20
CA PHE A 316 13.76 3.89 5.31
C PHE A 316 13.94 2.67 6.20
N ALA A 317 14.23 1.50 5.62
CA ALA A 317 14.41 0.27 6.38
C ALA A 317 15.68 0.31 7.26
N ALA A 318 16.76 0.94 6.78
CA ALA A 318 17.96 1.18 7.56
C ALA A 318 17.71 2.19 8.69
N ALA A 319 16.92 3.24 8.44
CA ALA A 319 16.53 4.23 9.44
C ALA A 319 15.60 3.62 10.51
N ASP A 320 14.62 2.80 10.13
CA ASP A 320 13.75 2.04 11.04
C ASP A 320 14.59 1.09 11.91
N ALA A 321 15.52 0.34 11.31
CA ALA A 321 16.40 -0.57 12.05
C ALA A 321 17.31 0.17 13.05
N PHE A 322 17.72 1.41 12.74
CA PHE A 322 18.44 2.25 13.69
C PHE A 322 17.58 2.63 14.88
N VAL A 323 16.31 3.03 14.65
CA VAL A 323 15.36 3.32 15.73
C VAL A 323 15.21 2.10 16.63
N GLU A 324 14.90 0.93 16.06
CA GLU A 324 14.72 -0.31 16.80
C GLU A 324 15.92 -0.63 17.70
N ARG A 325 17.14 -0.56 17.16
CA ARG A 325 18.38 -0.78 17.94
C ARG A 325 18.58 0.27 19.03
N SER A 326 18.30 1.54 18.74
CA SER A 326 18.49 2.62 19.71
C SER A 326 17.51 2.52 20.88
N THR A 327 16.26 2.12 20.61
CA THR A 327 15.25 1.90 21.64
C THR A 327 15.52 0.63 22.45
N SER A 328 15.96 -0.46 21.80
CA SER A 328 16.31 -1.69 22.52
C SER A 328 17.56 -1.52 23.38
N LEU A 329 18.57 -0.77 22.92
CA LEU A 329 19.74 -0.41 23.72
C LEU A 329 19.37 0.47 24.91
N SER A 330 18.52 1.48 24.73
CA SER A 330 18.03 2.29 25.86
C SER A 330 17.30 1.42 26.87
N ALA A 331 16.37 0.57 26.43
CA ALA A 331 15.63 -0.32 27.31
C ALA A 331 16.54 -1.32 28.06
N LEU A 332 17.56 -1.87 27.38
CA LEU A 332 18.53 -2.79 28.00
C LEU A 332 19.46 -2.05 28.98
N VAL A 333 19.85 -0.81 28.67
CA VAL A 333 20.65 0.04 29.56
C VAL A 333 19.81 0.50 30.76
N ASP A 334 18.56 0.91 30.56
CA ASP A 334 17.63 1.28 31.63
C ASP A 334 17.32 0.08 32.53
N GLN A 335 17.11 -1.11 31.95
CA GLN A 335 16.97 -2.35 32.70
C GLN A 335 18.26 -2.67 33.46
N TRP A 336 19.44 -2.51 32.85
CA TRP A 336 20.72 -2.70 33.52
C TRP A 336 20.89 -1.71 34.69
N PHE A 337 20.51 -0.45 34.55
CA PHE A 337 20.53 0.53 35.65
C PHE A 337 19.51 0.20 36.76
N ALA A 338 18.31 -0.26 36.39
CA ALA A 338 17.30 -0.69 37.36
C ALA A 338 17.75 -1.94 38.15
N GLU A 339 18.39 -2.90 37.47
CA GLU A 339 18.91 -4.14 38.07
C GLU A 339 20.23 -3.90 38.83
N ASN A 340 21.03 -2.91 38.41
CA ASN A 340 22.33 -2.56 39.00
C ASN A 340 22.26 -1.16 39.64
N THR A 341 21.31 -0.99 40.57
CA THR A 341 21.28 0.21 41.42
C THR A 341 22.37 0.07 42.48
N PHE A 342 23.46 0.83 42.34
CA PHE A 342 24.57 0.81 43.31
C PHE A 342 24.43 1.91 44.36
N HIS A 343 24.56 1.57 45.64
CA HIS A 343 24.64 2.57 46.70
C HIS A 343 26.08 3.07 46.87
N ALA A 344 26.26 4.38 47.08
CA ALA A 344 27.59 4.97 47.32
C ALA A 344 28.39 4.29 48.45
N GLY A 345 27.68 3.66 49.40
CA GLY A 345 28.28 2.89 50.49
C GLY A 345 28.98 1.59 50.06
N GLU A 346 28.62 1.02 48.90
CA GLU A 346 29.20 -0.20 48.34
C GLU A 346 30.60 0.02 47.76
N PHE A 347 30.95 1.28 47.46
CA PHE A 347 32.27 1.68 46.96
C PHE A 347 33.25 2.08 48.05
N ARG A 348 32.88 1.95 49.34
CA ARG A 348 33.74 2.34 50.47
C ARG A 348 34.97 1.45 50.64
N ASP A 349 34.88 0.18 50.24
CA ASP A 349 35.96 -0.79 50.36
C ASP A 349 36.54 -1.12 48.99
N ILE A 350 37.43 -0.25 48.53
CA ILE A 350 38.06 -0.34 47.21
C ILE A 350 38.89 -1.64 47.09
N ALA A 351 39.54 -2.07 48.17
CA ALA A 351 40.37 -3.28 48.16
C ALA A 351 39.53 -4.54 47.87
N LYS A 352 38.38 -4.66 48.54
CA LYS A 352 37.43 -5.76 48.30
C LYS A 352 36.87 -5.77 46.87
N LEU A 353 36.63 -4.59 46.29
CA LEU A 353 36.15 -4.46 44.91
C LEU A 353 37.22 -4.83 43.87
N VAL A 354 38.49 -4.53 44.14
CA VAL A 354 39.61 -4.97 43.29
C VAL A 354 39.76 -6.49 43.34
N GLU A 355 39.69 -7.08 44.53
CA GLU A 355 39.78 -8.54 44.69
C GLU A 355 38.63 -9.28 43.97
N LEU A 356 37.39 -8.76 44.06
CA LEU A 356 36.25 -9.31 43.33
C LEU A 356 36.43 -9.26 41.80
N LYS A 357 37.05 -8.19 41.27
CA LYS A 357 37.33 -8.05 39.84
C LYS A 357 38.41 -9.00 39.37
N GLU A 358 39.47 -9.16 40.15
CA GLU A 358 40.54 -10.12 39.86
C GLU A 358 40.00 -11.54 39.82
N ARG A 359 39.10 -11.91 40.75
CA ARG A 359 38.42 -13.21 40.74
C ARG A 359 37.49 -13.41 39.54
N GLN A 360 36.88 -12.35 39.02
CA GLN A 360 35.98 -12.40 37.86
C GLN A 360 36.70 -12.25 36.51
N GLY A 361 38.01 -11.97 36.50
CA GLY A 361 38.80 -11.79 35.28
C GLY A 361 38.47 -10.52 34.49
N ILE A 362 37.89 -9.50 35.12
CA ILE A 362 37.45 -8.26 34.48
C ILE A 362 38.48 -7.15 34.70
N THR A 363 38.95 -6.50 33.64
CA THR A 363 40.04 -5.51 33.69
C THR A 363 39.59 -4.05 33.56
N ILE A 364 38.32 -3.80 33.23
CA ILE A 364 37.80 -2.44 33.00
C ILE A 364 36.55 -2.21 33.87
N SER A 365 36.41 -1.02 34.43
CA SER A 365 35.17 -0.60 35.08
C SER A 365 34.89 0.87 34.80
N VAL A 366 33.63 1.19 34.54
CA VAL A 366 33.15 2.55 34.31
C VAL A 366 32.50 3.05 35.59
N GLY A 367 33.08 4.07 36.22
CA GLY A 367 32.45 4.80 37.32
C GLY A 367 31.77 6.05 36.77
N LEU A 368 30.45 6.13 36.88
CA LEU A 368 29.70 7.34 36.55
C LEU A 368 29.38 8.08 37.86
N PRO A 369 29.75 9.36 37.99
CA PRO A 369 29.36 10.14 39.16
C PRO A 369 27.84 10.34 39.15
N ALA A 370 27.18 9.94 40.24
CA ALA A 370 25.80 10.34 40.51
C ALA A 370 25.82 11.79 41.01
N LEU A 371 25.05 12.67 40.36
CA LEU A 371 24.76 14.02 40.87
C LEU A 371 23.64 13.97 41.91
#